data_AF-A0A3M1DKY5-F1
#
_entry.id   AF-A0A3M1DKY5-F1
#
_cell.length_a   1.000
_cell.length_b   1.000
_cell.length_c   1.000
_cell.angle_alpha   90.00
_cell.angle_beta   90.00
_cell.angle_gamma   90.00
#
_symmetry.space_group_name_H-M   'P 1'
#
loop_
_entity.id
_entity.type
_entity.pdbx_description
1 polymer ?
#
loop_
_entity_poly.entity_id
_entity_poly.type
_entity_poly.pdbx_seq_one_letter_code
_entity_poly.pdbx_strand_id
1 'polypeptide(L)'
;MKIRFDDGPDGFFEARELKRMVLALRRHGGEAYSMQREFLDALEALADGQMGRPEFSELLERMGLPEVPEPEPPQTLLDRLRALLGPTARDLELSRQRREAIDRAERAERSAFEALAELAETGRQRDALKARLKELEQEIRSLKGE
;
A
#
# COMPACT_ATOMS: atom_id res chain seq x y z
N MET A 1 12.45 -14.94 20.30
CA MET A 1 11.52 -13.79 20.32
C MET A 1 10.83 -13.78 21.67
N LYS A 2 10.77 -12.65 22.38
CA LYS A 2 10.13 -12.57 23.71
C LYS A 2 8.93 -11.63 23.58
N ILE A 3 7.78 -12.17 23.18
CA ILE A 3 6.52 -11.42 23.25
C ILE A 3 6.23 -11.24 24.74
N ARG A 4 5.95 -10.01 25.14
CA ARG A 4 5.44 -9.67 26.46
C ARG A 4 4.07 -9.05 26.24
N PHE A 5 3.08 -9.63 26.90
CA PHE A 5 1.76 -9.03 27.00
C PHE A 5 1.76 -8.02 28.14
N ASP A 6 0.92 -7.02 28.01
CA ASP A 6 0.66 -6.09 29.11
C ASP A 6 0.05 -6.82 30.33
N ASP A 7 0.11 -6.20 31.49
CA ASP A 7 -0.52 -6.76 32.69
C ASP A 7 -2.02 -6.42 32.72
N GLY A 8 -2.83 -7.31 33.31
CA GLY A 8 -4.26 -7.10 33.46
C GLY A 8 -5.09 -7.36 32.19
N PRO A 9 -6.29 -6.75 32.08
CA PRO A 9 -7.26 -7.05 31.02
C PRO A 9 -6.73 -6.82 29.60
N ASP A 10 -5.90 -5.80 29.41
CA ASP A 10 -5.39 -5.43 28.09
C ASP A 10 -4.48 -6.53 27.52
N GLY A 11 -3.54 -7.04 28.30
CA GLY A 11 -2.71 -8.17 27.88
C GLY A 11 -3.47 -9.49 27.73
N PHE A 12 -4.58 -9.67 28.44
CA PHE A 12 -5.49 -10.79 28.18
C PHE A 12 -6.13 -10.67 26.79
N PHE A 13 -6.59 -9.49 26.39
CA PHE A 13 -7.15 -9.28 25.04
C PHE A 13 -6.08 -9.40 23.96
N GLU A 14 -4.86 -8.91 24.19
CA GLU A 14 -3.73 -9.11 23.27
C GLU A 14 -3.41 -10.59 23.04
N ALA A 15 -3.35 -11.38 24.13
CA ALA A 15 -3.11 -12.81 24.05
C ALA A 15 -4.25 -13.54 23.33
N ARG A 16 -5.49 -13.14 23.61
CA ARG A 16 -6.67 -13.69 22.93
C ARG A 16 -6.68 -13.38 21.43
N GLU A 17 -6.29 -12.18 21.05
CA GLU A 17 -6.12 -11.79 19.65
C GLU A 17 -4.98 -12.57 18.97
N LEU A 18 -3.86 -12.76 19.67
CA LEU A 18 -2.76 -13.60 19.18
C LEU A 18 -3.23 -15.04 18.92
N LYS A 19 -3.93 -15.65 19.87
CA LYS A 19 -4.51 -16.99 19.72
C LYS A 19 -5.46 -17.07 18.53
N ARG A 20 -6.31 -16.06 18.36
CA ARG A 20 -7.23 -15.95 17.23
C ARG A 20 -6.52 -15.95 15.88
N MET A 21 -5.44 -15.18 15.76
CA MET A 21 -4.63 -15.13 14.53
C MET A 21 -3.91 -16.45 14.26
N VAL A 22 -3.36 -17.11 15.29
CA VAL A 22 -2.68 -18.41 15.15
C VAL A 22 -3.67 -19.48 14.65
N LEU A 23 -4.86 -19.55 15.23
CA LEU A 23 -5.90 -20.51 14.81
C LEU A 23 -6.33 -20.27 13.35
N ALA A 24 -6.47 -19.02 12.93
CA ALA A 24 -6.81 -18.67 11.56
C ALA A 24 -5.67 -19.00 10.59
N LEU A 25 -4.40 -18.75 10.96
CA LEU A 25 -3.23 -19.17 10.19
C LEU A 25 -3.16 -20.69 10.02
N ARG A 26 -3.47 -21.48 11.05
CA ARG A 26 -3.55 -22.95 10.94
C ARG A 26 -4.66 -23.40 10.00
N ARG A 27 -5.80 -22.70 9.99
CA ARG A 27 -6.97 -23.06 9.17
C ARG A 27 -6.77 -22.74 7.68
N HIS A 28 -6.03 -21.69 7.37
CA HIS A 28 -5.83 -21.18 6.00
C HIS A 28 -4.45 -21.48 5.41
N GLY A 29 -3.44 -21.74 6.24
CA GLY A 29 -2.12 -22.19 5.82
C GLY A 29 -2.10 -23.70 5.59
N GLY A 30 -2.60 -24.18 4.45
CA GLY A 30 -2.43 -25.57 4.05
C GLY A 30 -0.94 -25.96 4.02
N GLU A 31 -0.59 -27.18 4.47
CA GLU A 31 0.74 -27.87 4.49
C GLU A 31 2.04 -27.03 4.55
N ALA A 32 1.98 -25.78 4.99
CA ALA A 32 3.10 -24.86 4.86
C ALA A 32 4.15 -25.18 5.94
N TYR A 33 5.25 -25.76 5.46
CA TYR A 33 6.59 -25.86 6.00
C TYR A 33 6.72 -26.01 7.53
N SER A 34 7.27 -27.13 7.98
CA SER A 34 7.55 -27.49 9.39
C SER A 34 8.07 -26.33 10.28
N MET A 35 8.89 -25.44 9.72
CA MET A 35 9.45 -24.28 10.42
C MET A 35 8.38 -23.23 10.83
N GLN A 36 7.25 -23.16 10.12
CA GLN A 36 6.12 -22.31 10.48
C GLN A 36 5.27 -22.94 11.58
N ARG A 37 5.22 -24.28 11.67
CA ARG A 37 4.43 -24.98 12.69
C ARG A 37 5.00 -24.75 14.09
N GLU A 38 6.30 -24.95 14.29
CA GLU A 38 6.96 -24.73 15.59
C GLU A 38 6.83 -23.28 16.07
N PHE A 39 6.91 -22.33 15.13
CA PHE A 39 6.68 -20.92 15.43
C PHE A 39 5.24 -20.64 15.87
N LEU A 40 4.24 -21.19 15.16
CA LEU A 40 2.84 -21.06 15.53
C LEU A 40 2.53 -21.76 16.86
N ASP A 41 3.10 -22.95 17.11
CA ASP A 41 3.00 -23.67 18.39
C ASP A 41 3.54 -22.80 19.54
N ALA A 42 4.68 -22.13 19.34
CA ALA A 42 5.26 -21.24 20.34
C ALA A 42 4.39 -20.00 20.61
N LEU A 43 3.79 -19.42 19.58
CA LEU A 43 2.85 -18.29 19.74
C LEU A 43 1.57 -18.69 20.45
N GLU A 44 1.03 -19.87 20.13
CA GLU A 44 -0.15 -20.43 20.78
C GLU A 44 0.12 -20.71 22.26
N ALA A 45 1.25 -21.34 22.59
CA ALA A 45 1.64 -21.62 23.96
C ALA A 45 1.84 -20.32 24.79
N LEU A 46 2.37 -19.26 24.18
CA LEU A 46 2.48 -17.96 24.82
C LEU A 46 1.11 -17.34 25.10
N ALA A 47 0.20 -17.36 24.13
CA ALA A 47 -1.15 -16.86 24.30
C ALA A 47 -1.92 -17.65 25.37
N ASP A 48 -1.82 -18.98 25.34
CA ASP A 48 -2.45 -19.87 26.30
C ASP A 48 -1.91 -19.65 27.72
N GLY A 49 -0.61 -19.46 27.87
CA GLY A 49 0.00 -19.16 29.17
C GLY A 49 -0.49 -17.84 29.77
N GLN A 50 -0.75 -16.83 28.94
CA GLN A 50 -1.30 -15.55 29.40
C GLN A 50 -2.81 -15.65 29.67
N MET A 51 -3.57 -16.29 28.80
CA MET A 51 -5.02 -16.45 28.96
C MET A 51 -5.39 -17.40 30.10
N GLY A 52 -4.55 -18.38 30.41
CA GLY A 52 -4.76 -19.39 31.45
C GLY A 52 -4.44 -18.91 32.86
N ARG A 53 -4.10 -17.64 33.07
CA ARG A 53 -3.92 -17.10 34.42
C ARG A 53 -5.26 -17.07 35.16
N PRO A 54 -5.31 -17.50 36.44
CA PRO A 54 -6.56 -17.60 37.20
C PRO A 54 -7.29 -16.26 37.35
N GLU A 55 -6.54 -15.15 37.34
CA GLU A 55 -7.06 -13.78 37.37
C GLU A 55 -7.97 -13.42 36.19
N PHE A 56 -7.94 -14.18 35.09
CA PHE A 56 -8.74 -13.93 33.89
C PHE A 56 -9.92 -14.90 33.73
N SER A 57 -10.03 -15.95 34.55
CA SER A 57 -11.17 -16.88 34.51
C SER A 57 -12.49 -16.18 34.85
N GLU A 58 -12.48 -15.32 35.88
CA GLU A 58 -13.63 -14.49 36.24
C GLU A 58 -13.95 -13.44 35.14
N LEU A 59 -12.93 -12.97 34.42
CA LEU A 59 -13.09 -12.00 33.34
C LEU A 59 -13.78 -12.63 32.11
N LEU A 60 -13.43 -13.86 31.77
CA LEU A 60 -14.08 -14.64 30.71
C LEU A 60 -15.58 -14.83 30.99
N GLU A 61 -15.92 -15.27 32.20
CA GLU A 61 -17.30 -15.48 32.63
C GLU A 61 -18.10 -14.18 32.65
N ARG A 62 -17.53 -13.11 33.24
CA ARG A 62 -18.18 -11.80 33.31
C ARG A 62 -18.48 -11.20 31.93
N MET A 63 -17.61 -11.44 30.96
CA MET A 63 -17.73 -10.90 29.61
C MET A 63 -18.50 -11.81 28.66
N GLY A 64 -18.87 -13.03 29.08
CA GLY A 64 -19.54 -14.02 28.23
C GLY A 64 -18.71 -14.44 27.02
N LEU A 65 -17.38 -14.40 27.13
CA LEU A 65 -16.47 -14.71 26.03
C LEU A 65 -16.20 -16.22 25.96
N PRO A 66 -16.13 -16.81 24.75
CA PRO A 66 -15.81 -18.23 24.63
C PRO A 66 -14.36 -18.51 25.05
N GLU A 67 -14.09 -19.65 25.68
CA GLU A 67 -12.74 -20.01 26.14
C GLU A 67 -11.71 -20.03 25.01
N VAL A 68 -12.11 -20.51 23.82
CA VAL A 68 -11.30 -20.49 22.60
C VAL A 68 -11.85 -19.41 21.66
N PRO A 69 -11.03 -18.43 21.24
CA PRO A 69 -11.48 -17.41 20.29
C PRO A 69 -11.74 -18.03 18.91
N GLU A 70 -12.83 -17.62 18.26
CA GLU A 70 -13.14 -18.07 16.91
C GLU A 70 -12.12 -17.53 15.89
N PRO A 71 -11.60 -18.36 14.97
CA PRO A 71 -10.62 -17.93 13.99
C PRO A 71 -11.19 -16.85 13.08
N GLU A 72 -10.39 -15.80 12.82
CA GLU A 72 -10.78 -14.72 11.91
C GLU A 72 -10.89 -15.17 10.45
N PRO A 73 -11.75 -14.52 9.65
CA PRO A 73 -11.75 -14.70 8.21
C PRO A 73 -10.42 -14.24 7.58
N PRO A 74 -9.99 -14.85 6.46
CA PRO A 74 -8.65 -14.67 5.91
C PRO A 74 -8.36 -13.24 5.41
N GLN A 75 -9.41 -12.48 5.08
CA GLN A 75 -9.26 -11.10 4.58
C GLN A 75 -8.82 -10.13 5.68
N THR A 76 -9.34 -10.26 6.91
CA THR A 76 -8.95 -9.43 8.06
C THR A 76 -7.58 -9.81 8.63
N LEU A 77 -7.18 -11.06 8.43
CA LEU A 77 -5.92 -11.59 8.96
C LEU A 77 -4.69 -10.95 8.31
N LEU A 78 -4.70 -10.78 6.98
CA LEU A 78 -3.59 -10.13 6.27
C LEU A 78 -3.44 -8.66 6.65
N ASP A 79 -4.55 -7.94 6.80
CA ASP A 79 -4.54 -6.53 7.18
C ASP A 79 -4.02 -6.31 8.60
N ARG A 80 -4.40 -7.18 9.55
CA ARG A 80 -3.89 -7.12 10.93
C ARG A 80 -2.45 -7.57 11.05
N LEU A 81 -2.02 -8.60 10.31
CA LEU A 81 -0.60 -8.96 10.25
C LEU A 81 0.23 -7.82 9.67
N ARG A 82 -0.26 -7.11 8.67
CA ARG A 82 0.41 -5.93 8.12
C ARG A 82 0.43 -4.76 9.11
N ALA A 83 -0.59 -4.62 9.96
CA ALA A 83 -0.62 -3.64 11.04
C ALA A 83 0.40 -3.97 12.17
N LEU A 84 0.55 -5.26 12.50
CA LEU A 84 1.45 -5.74 13.56
C LEU A 84 2.92 -5.81 13.13
N LEU A 85 3.18 -6.27 11.91
CA LEU A 85 4.54 -6.53 11.40
C LEU A 85 5.06 -5.40 10.50
N GLY A 86 4.20 -4.44 10.15
CA GLY A 86 4.51 -3.36 9.22
C GLY A 86 4.55 -3.79 7.76
N PRO A 87 4.89 -2.87 6.84
CA PRO A 87 5.05 -3.17 5.42
C PRO A 87 6.20 -4.14 5.20
N THR A 88 5.98 -5.14 4.35
CA THR A 88 7.02 -6.11 4.01
C THR A 88 8.12 -5.46 3.16
N ALA A 89 9.31 -6.05 3.11
CA ALA A 89 10.39 -5.57 2.22
C ALA A 89 9.94 -5.48 0.75
N ARG A 90 9.10 -6.43 0.32
CA ARG A 90 8.48 -6.45 -1.01
C ARG A 90 7.50 -5.29 -1.20
N ASP A 91 6.72 -4.93 -0.18
CA ASP A 91 5.80 -3.79 -0.25
C ASP A 91 6.56 -2.46 -0.36
N LEU A 92 7.68 -2.33 0.35
CA LEU A 92 8.56 -1.16 0.27
C LEU A 92 9.21 -1.05 -1.11
N GLU A 93 9.67 -2.18 -1.67
CA GLU A 93 10.25 -2.23 -3.00
C GLU A 93 9.23 -1.88 -4.09
N LEU A 94 8.02 -2.47 -4.03
CA LEU A 94 6.93 -2.13 -4.94
C LEU A 94 6.54 -0.65 -4.83
N SER A 95 6.56 -0.09 -3.62
CA SER A 95 6.28 1.34 -3.40
C SER A 95 7.35 2.23 -4.03
N ARG A 96 8.63 1.84 -3.96
CA ARG A 96 9.74 2.54 -4.63
C ARG A 96 9.59 2.48 -6.15
N GLN A 97 9.35 1.29 -6.71
CA GLN A 97 9.14 1.11 -8.14
C GLN A 97 7.98 1.95 -8.67
N ARG A 98 6.86 2.00 -7.93
CA ARG A 98 5.71 2.84 -8.27
C ARG A 98 6.06 4.32 -8.27
N ARG A 99 6.80 4.80 -7.26
CA ARG A 99 7.22 6.20 -7.18
C ARG A 99 8.14 6.57 -8.35
N GLU A 100 9.13 5.73 -8.66
CA GLU A 100 10.02 5.96 -9.81
C GLU A 100 9.30 5.92 -11.17
N ALA A 101 8.24 5.12 -11.30
CA ALA A 101 7.42 5.10 -12.50
C ALA A 101 6.60 6.38 -12.64
N ILE A 102 6.01 6.87 -11.54
CA ILE A 102 5.27 8.14 -11.51
C ILE A 102 6.19 9.30 -11.85
N ASP A 103 7.36 9.41 -11.22
CA ASP A 103 8.31 10.50 -11.49
C ASP A 103 8.77 10.51 -12.96
N ARG A 104 8.92 9.32 -13.58
CA ARG A 104 9.22 9.22 -15.00
C ARG A 104 8.05 9.68 -15.87
N ALA A 105 6.83 9.30 -15.52
CA ALA A 105 5.62 9.73 -16.23
C ALA A 105 5.44 11.25 -16.14
N GLU A 106 5.60 11.83 -14.96
CA GLU A 106 5.50 13.29 -14.76
C GLU A 106 6.54 14.07 -15.56
N ARG A 107 7.79 13.57 -15.63
CA ARG A 107 8.83 14.19 -16.47
C ARG A 107 8.49 14.11 -17.95
N ALA A 108 8.00 12.96 -18.42
CA ALA A 108 7.58 12.78 -19.80
C ALA A 108 6.39 13.69 -20.15
N GLU A 109 5.43 13.83 -19.24
CA GLU A 109 4.28 14.72 -19.39
C GLU A 109 4.70 16.19 -19.52
N ARG A 110 5.57 16.67 -18.63
CA ARG A 110 6.11 18.04 -18.70
C ARG A 110 6.83 18.29 -20.02
N SER A 111 7.70 17.37 -20.44
CA SER A 111 8.41 17.48 -21.72
C SER A 111 7.47 17.48 -22.92
N ALA A 112 6.38 16.70 -22.89
CA ALA A 112 5.38 16.69 -23.93
C ALA A 112 4.63 18.04 -24.02
N PHE A 113 4.28 18.64 -22.88
CA PHE A 113 3.66 19.95 -22.86
C PHE A 113 4.58 21.06 -23.35
N GLU A 114 5.87 21.03 -22.99
CA GLU A 114 6.87 21.96 -23.51
C GLU A 114 6.99 21.85 -25.04
N ALA A 115 7.10 20.64 -25.58
CA ALA A 115 7.15 20.42 -27.02
C ALA A 115 5.89 20.93 -27.76
N LEU A 116 4.71 20.76 -27.16
CA LEU A 116 3.46 21.30 -27.71
C LEU A 116 3.44 22.83 -27.71
N ALA A 117 3.97 23.46 -26.65
CA ALA A 117 4.07 24.91 -26.56
C ALA A 117 5.03 25.47 -27.63
N GLU A 118 6.19 24.85 -27.83
CA GLU A 118 7.15 25.21 -28.87
C GLU A 118 6.54 25.06 -30.27
N LEU A 119 5.79 23.99 -30.52
CA LEU A 119 5.11 23.77 -31.79
C LEU A 119 4.07 24.87 -32.05
N ALA A 120 3.29 25.26 -31.03
CA ALA A 120 2.30 26.32 -31.15
C ALA A 120 2.96 27.69 -31.42
N GLU A 121 4.10 27.97 -30.79
CA GLU A 121 4.88 29.18 -31.06
C GLU A 121 5.42 29.21 -32.49
N THR A 122 6.03 28.11 -32.93
CA THR A 122 6.53 27.95 -34.30
C THR A 122 5.38 28.11 -35.32
N GLY A 123 4.19 27.59 -35.01
CA GLY A 123 2.99 27.77 -35.80
C GLY A 123 2.60 29.24 -35.95
N ARG A 124 2.58 30.00 -34.85
CA ARG A 124 2.31 31.46 -34.87
C ARG A 124 3.35 32.23 -35.69
N GLN A 125 4.63 31.92 -35.52
CA GLN A 125 5.70 32.54 -36.29
C GLN A 125 5.57 32.27 -37.79
N ARG A 126 5.28 31.01 -38.16
CA ARG A 126 5.03 30.61 -39.56
C ARG A 126 3.87 31.40 -40.16
N ASP A 127 2.77 31.53 -39.43
CA ASP A 127 1.57 32.20 -39.92
C ASP A 127 1.82 33.71 -40.09
N ALA A 128 2.57 34.33 -39.17
CA ALA A 128 3.01 35.72 -39.30
C ALA A 128 3.93 35.94 -40.53
N LEU A 129 4.88 35.05 -40.76
CA LEU A 129 5.76 35.12 -41.95
C LEU A 129 4.98 34.95 -43.25
N LYS A 130 3.99 34.04 -43.29
CA LYS A 130 3.10 33.87 -44.45
C LYS A 130 2.29 35.14 -44.73
N ALA A 131 1.75 35.78 -43.70
CA ALA A 131 1.04 37.05 -43.85
C ALA A 131 1.97 38.12 -44.43
N ARG A 132 3.20 38.24 -43.90
CA ARG A 132 4.18 39.21 -44.38
C ARG A 132 4.61 38.98 -45.83
N LEU A 133 4.81 37.72 -46.23
CA LEU A 133 5.09 37.37 -47.62
C LEU A 133 3.96 37.81 -48.55
N LYS A 134 2.70 37.58 -48.14
CA LYS A 134 1.53 37.98 -48.94
C LYS A 134 1.43 39.50 -49.09
N GLU A 135 1.72 40.26 -48.04
CA GLU A 135 1.80 41.73 -48.11
C GLU A 135 2.87 42.19 -49.10
N LEU A 136 4.08 41.63 -49.00
CA LEU A 136 5.19 41.96 -49.90
C LEU A 136 4.89 41.58 -51.36
N GLU A 137 4.24 40.45 -51.60
CA GLU A 137 3.81 40.04 -52.95
C GLU A 137 2.78 41.03 -53.54
N GLN A 138 1.86 41.53 -52.72
CA GLN A 138 0.89 42.55 -53.13
C GLN A 138 1.57 43.90 -53.43
N GLU A 139 2.49 44.34 -52.58
CA GLU A 139 3.28 45.55 -52.81
C GLU A 139 4.07 45.44 -54.13
N ILE A 140 4.75 44.31 -54.37
CA ILE A 140 5.49 44.08 -55.61
C ILE A 140 4.58 44.12 -56.83
N ARG A 141 3.38 43.51 -56.78
CA ARG A 141 2.40 43.60 -57.87
C ARG A 141 1.99 45.04 -58.14
N SER A 142 1.66 45.79 -57.08
CA SER A 142 1.26 47.19 -57.22
C SER A 142 2.37 48.09 -57.80
N LEU A 143 3.63 47.82 -57.46
CA LEU A 143 4.79 48.54 -57.99
C LEU A 143 5.13 48.17 -59.44
N LYS A 144 4.81 46.94 -59.86
CA LYS A 144 5.03 46.46 -61.23
C LYS A 144 3.97 46.93 -62.24
N GLY A 145 2.92 47.62 -61.79
CA GLY A 145 1.94 48.24 -62.66
C GLY A 145 1.06 47.24 -63.42
N GLU A 146 0.67 46.16 -62.75
CA GLU A 146 -0.49 45.32 -63.13
C GLU A 146 -1.71 45.67 -62.26
#